data_AF-A0A951ZFZ9-F1
#
_entry.id   AF-A0A951ZFZ9-F1
#
_cell.length_a   1.000
_cell.length_b   1.000
_cell.length_c   1.000
_cell.angle_alpha   90.00
_cell.angle_beta   90.00
_cell.angle_gamma   90.00
#
_symmetry.space_group_name_H-M   'P 1'
#
loop_
_entity.id
_entity.type
_entity.pdbx_description
1 polymer ?
#
loop_
_entity_poly.entity_id
_entity_poly.type
_entity_poly.pdbx_seq_one_letter_code
_entity_poly.pdbx_strand_id
1 'polypeptide(L)'
;MRRVFQLAAIAAALTVGARSATAASETPRAPSSVTALSVVPAAGRAEVVVAIDGIVDVVDFTLDNPRRIVVDFRGATLAMPARFYDKVSRGGITNVRVAQTKPDVVRLVLDLDGPRDYSVIRGERDVRIAVSGPDQFAAWHAGGAPATASQVAAAPTSAKPAVEPPYEQPRITVTYEKDTEIRDVIASFATFANKTIVAGAGVANTKIGFMEIKDKPWDVALAAILQSAGLTALEDSTGIITVDSYTNLASRQAQEPLVSQIVQVNYAKAGTLAATIKGLLDAGCGKGGATPAAAAAAPAAGAGAEAAPAGAAGGGWHVHQHGRLWPRFGGRR
;
A
#
# COMPACT_ATOMS: atom_id res chain seq x y z
N MET A 1 99.59 47.48 -25.79
CA MET A 1 99.68 47.14 -24.35
C MET A 1 98.27 46.85 -23.84
N ARG A 2 98.12 45.80 -23.04
CA ARG A 2 96.85 45.35 -22.43
C ARG A 2 96.19 46.46 -21.60
N ARG A 3 94.85 46.53 -21.60
CA ARG A 3 94.02 46.31 -20.40
C ARG A 3 92.52 46.26 -20.72
N VAL A 4 91.91 45.29 -20.05
CA VAL A 4 90.49 44.91 -19.95
C VAL A 4 89.77 45.90 -19.03
N PHE A 5 88.48 46.16 -19.23
CA PHE A 5 87.39 45.97 -18.24
C PHE A 5 86.06 46.65 -18.65
N GLN A 6 85.04 45.79 -18.68
CA GLN A 6 83.67 45.96 -18.18
C GLN A 6 82.48 46.40 -19.05
N LEU A 7 81.51 45.48 -19.05
CA LEU A 7 80.13 45.48 -19.49
C LEU A 7 79.23 46.44 -18.70
N ALA A 8 78.25 47.03 -19.39
CA ALA A 8 76.88 47.17 -18.89
C ALA A 8 75.93 47.36 -20.09
N ALA A 9 75.14 46.33 -20.39
CA ALA A 9 74.10 46.36 -21.42
C ALA A 9 72.75 46.68 -20.77
N ILE A 10 72.09 47.70 -21.31
CA ILE A 10 70.73 48.14 -20.99
C ILE A 10 69.75 47.26 -21.76
N ALA A 11 68.80 46.62 -21.07
CA ALA A 11 67.61 46.04 -21.70
C ALA A 11 66.39 46.38 -20.84
N ALA A 12 65.59 47.32 -21.32
CA ALA A 12 64.28 47.65 -20.78
C ALA A 12 63.26 46.63 -21.31
N ALA A 13 62.65 45.86 -20.40
CA ALA A 13 61.51 45.00 -20.70
C ALA A 13 60.28 45.53 -19.97
N LEU A 14 59.29 46.00 -20.73
CA LEU A 14 57.95 46.33 -20.27
C LEU A 14 57.27 45.07 -19.73
N THR A 15 57.11 44.97 -18.42
CA THR A 15 56.27 43.94 -17.80
C THR A 15 54.83 44.46 -17.69
N VAL A 16 53.96 43.89 -18.52
CA VAL A 16 52.50 44.01 -18.40
C VAL A 16 52.10 43.37 -17.07
N GLY A 17 51.54 44.18 -16.16
CA GLY A 17 50.99 43.71 -14.90
C GLY A 17 49.75 42.86 -15.13
N ALA A 18 49.90 41.54 -15.06
CA ALA A 18 48.79 40.61 -14.97
C ALA A 18 48.15 40.76 -13.57
N ARG A 19 47.00 41.42 -13.50
CA ARG A 19 46.10 41.32 -12.34
C ARG A 19 45.60 39.88 -12.28
N SER A 20 46.17 39.08 -11.38
CA SER A 20 45.58 37.81 -11.00
C SER A 20 44.20 38.08 -10.41
N ALA A 21 43.16 37.86 -11.20
CA ALA A 21 41.83 37.67 -10.67
C ALA A 21 41.89 36.39 -9.82
N THR A 22 41.81 36.55 -8.50
CA THR A 22 41.37 35.46 -7.63
C THR A 22 39.97 35.08 -8.12
N ALA A 23 39.91 34.10 -9.00
CA ALA A 23 38.72 33.29 -9.13
C ALA A 23 38.61 32.56 -7.80
N ALA A 24 37.65 32.98 -6.98
CA ALA A 24 37.22 32.17 -5.86
C ALA A 24 36.86 30.80 -6.44
N SER A 25 37.62 29.78 -6.09
CA SER A 25 37.26 28.39 -6.40
C SER A 25 35.92 28.14 -5.69
N GLU A 26 34.81 28.25 -6.42
CA GLU A 26 33.57 27.58 -6.03
C GLU A 26 33.89 26.09 -6.08
N THR A 27 34.22 25.52 -4.92
CA THR A 27 34.25 24.08 -4.71
C THR A 27 32.97 23.51 -5.33
N PRO A 28 33.06 22.53 -6.27
CA PRO A 28 31.87 21.93 -6.84
C PRO A 28 30.97 21.45 -5.70
N ARG A 29 29.83 22.13 -5.53
CA ARG A 29 28.84 21.71 -4.54
C ARG A 29 28.41 20.32 -4.97
N ALA A 30 28.51 19.35 -4.07
CA ALA A 30 28.00 18.00 -4.34
C ALA A 30 26.57 18.12 -4.88
N PRO A 31 26.25 17.45 -6.01
CA PRO A 31 24.94 17.59 -6.63
C PRO A 31 23.89 17.14 -5.62
N SER A 32 22.95 18.03 -5.30
CA SER A 32 21.88 17.64 -4.38
C SER A 32 20.92 16.71 -5.11
N SER A 33 20.30 15.79 -4.39
CA SER A 33 19.45 14.77 -5.01
C SER A 33 18.19 14.47 -4.21
N VAL A 34 17.11 14.19 -4.93
CA VAL A 34 15.86 13.71 -4.35
C VAL A 34 15.90 12.19 -4.35
N THR A 35 15.94 11.59 -3.16
CA THR A 35 16.23 10.16 -2.97
C THR A 35 15.00 9.34 -2.59
N ALA A 36 13.99 9.97 -1.99
CA ALA A 36 12.75 9.33 -1.60
C ALA A 36 11.57 10.29 -1.59
N LEU A 37 10.37 9.71 -1.69
CA LEU A 37 9.09 10.40 -1.61
C LEU A 37 8.10 9.51 -0.85
N SER A 38 7.39 10.07 0.11
CA SER A 38 6.38 9.35 0.89
C SER A 38 5.12 10.18 1.07
N VAL A 39 3.96 9.54 1.11
CA VAL A 39 2.68 10.14 1.48
C VAL A 39 2.17 9.39 2.70
N VAL A 40 2.13 10.06 3.85
CA VAL A 40 1.77 9.47 5.14
C VAL A 40 0.59 10.21 5.77
N PRO A 41 -0.28 9.51 6.53
CA PRO A 41 -1.35 10.16 7.26
C PRO A 41 -0.80 10.94 8.46
N ALA A 42 -1.35 12.13 8.71
CA ALA A 42 -1.13 12.95 9.88
C ALA A 42 -2.48 13.55 10.33
N ALA A 43 -2.64 13.88 11.61
CA ALA A 43 -3.95 14.31 12.15
C ALA A 43 -4.64 15.38 11.27
N GLY A 44 -5.72 14.98 10.59
CA GLY A 44 -6.52 15.83 9.69
C GLY A 44 -5.84 16.30 8.39
N ARG A 45 -4.74 15.67 7.96
CA ARG A 45 -4.00 16.03 6.73
C ARG A 45 -3.19 14.88 6.14
N ALA A 46 -2.88 14.94 4.84
CA ALA A 46 -1.83 14.13 4.25
C ALA A 46 -0.49 14.87 4.34
N GLU A 47 0.57 14.18 4.76
CA GLU A 47 1.92 14.72 4.78
C GLU A 47 2.75 14.04 3.68
N VAL A 48 3.24 14.85 2.74
CA VAL A 48 4.16 14.41 1.70
C VAL A 48 5.57 14.71 2.14
N VAL A 49 6.37 13.68 2.38
CA VAL A 49 7.76 13.80 2.83
C VAL A 49 8.69 13.49 1.66
N VAL A 50 9.53 14.46 1.32
CA VAL A 50 10.52 14.36 0.24
C VAL A 50 11.90 14.30 0.88
N ALA A 51 12.61 13.18 0.73
CA ALA A 51 13.97 13.05 1.24
C ALA A 51 14.97 13.65 0.24
N ILE A 52 15.88 14.47 0.76
CA ILE A 52 16.81 15.27 -0.01
C ILE A 52 18.21 15.04 0.55
N ASP A 53 19.13 14.66 -0.33
CA ASP A 53 20.55 14.65 0.00
C ASP A 53 21.17 15.94 -0.53
N GLY A 54 21.57 16.84 0.38
CA GLY A 54 22.12 18.14 0.05
C GLY A 54 21.17 19.31 0.27
N ILE A 55 21.51 20.46 -0.30
CA ILE A 55 20.84 21.74 -0.06
C ILE A 55 20.15 22.15 -1.36
N VAL A 56 18.83 22.33 -1.32
CA VAL A 56 18.02 22.70 -2.49
C VAL A 56 17.20 23.95 -2.22
N ASP A 57 16.91 24.72 -3.24
CA ASP A 57 15.93 25.80 -3.13
C ASP A 57 14.54 25.29 -3.53
N VAL A 58 13.55 25.55 -2.69
CA VAL A 58 12.17 25.06 -2.86
C VAL A 58 11.30 26.20 -3.36
N VAL A 59 10.60 25.99 -4.47
CA VAL A 59 9.61 26.92 -5.01
C VAL A 59 8.32 26.16 -5.24
N ASP A 60 7.26 26.56 -4.56
CA ASP A 60 5.93 25.97 -4.74
C ASP A 60 4.94 26.96 -5.37
N PHE A 61 3.95 26.41 -6.07
CA PHE A 61 2.81 27.15 -6.60
C PHE A 61 1.65 26.19 -6.87
N THR A 62 0.44 26.73 -6.99
CA THR A 62 -0.75 25.95 -7.34
C THR A 62 -1.17 26.21 -8.79
N LEU A 63 -1.81 25.21 -9.39
CA LEU A 63 -2.46 25.33 -10.68
C LEU A 63 -3.93 25.01 -10.54
N ASP A 64 -4.74 25.70 -11.33
CA ASP A 64 -6.17 25.49 -11.44
C ASP A 64 -6.51 24.73 -12.73
N ASN A 65 -7.60 23.98 -12.70
CA ASN A 65 -8.14 23.25 -13.85
C ASN A 65 -7.14 22.31 -14.58
N PRO A 66 -6.75 21.16 -13.99
CA PRO A 66 -7.19 20.61 -12.70
C PRO A 66 -6.36 21.14 -11.52
N ARG A 67 -6.90 21.03 -10.29
CA ARG A 67 -6.25 21.49 -9.06
C ARG A 67 -4.96 20.70 -8.82
N ARG A 68 -3.84 21.40 -8.77
CA ARG A 68 -2.51 20.80 -8.53
C ARG A 68 -1.69 21.66 -7.60
N ILE A 69 -0.91 21.02 -6.74
CA ILE A 69 0.23 21.64 -6.06
C ILE A 69 1.49 21.22 -6.82
N VAL A 70 2.31 22.19 -7.20
CA VAL A 70 3.59 21.97 -7.86
C VAL A 70 4.70 22.46 -6.93
N VAL A 71 5.71 21.63 -6.72
CA VAL A 71 6.88 21.95 -5.91
C VAL A 71 8.13 21.67 -6.72
N ASP A 72 8.90 22.71 -7.01
CA ASP A 72 10.17 22.66 -7.72
C ASP A 72 11.33 22.69 -6.73
N PHE A 73 12.19 21.67 -6.80
CA PHE A 73 13.45 21.57 -6.07
C PHE A 73 14.59 21.96 -7.02
N ARG A 74 15.13 23.17 -6.85
CA ARG A 74 16.23 23.71 -7.67
C ARG A 74 17.58 23.33 -7.08
N GLY A 75 18.55 23.06 -7.95
CA GLY A 75 19.85 22.50 -7.59
C GLY A 75 19.82 21.00 -7.31
N ALA A 76 18.74 20.30 -7.68
CA ALA A 76 18.50 18.90 -7.37
C ALA A 76 18.43 18.01 -8.62
N THR A 77 18.92 16.79 -8.49
CA THR A 77 18.76 15.71 -9.48
C THR A 77 17.86 14.60 -8.94
N LEU A 78 17.14 13.89 -9.81
CA LEU A 78 16.27 12.79 -9.37
C LEU A 78 17.10 11.51 -9.21
N ALA A 79 17.35 11.09 -7.97
CA ALA A 79 18.15 9.91 -7.63
C ALA A 79 17.29 8.72 -7.15
N MET A 80 16.06 8.62 -7.67
CA MET A 80 15.18 7.50 -7.43
C MET A 80 14.47 7.08 -8.72
N PRO A 81 14.10 5.79 -8.86
CA PRO A 81 13.23 5.38 -9.95
C PRO A 81 11.88 6.10 -9.82
N ALA A 82 11.42 6.69 -10.93
CA ALA A 82 10.10 7.30 -11.01
C ALA A 82 9.03 6.19 -10.92
N ARG A 83 8.67 5.81 -9.69
CA ARG A 83 7.57 4.89 -9.44
C ARG A 83 6.26 5.64 -9.65
N PHE A 84 5.36 5.04 -10.42
CA PHE A 84 4.01 5.57 -10.59
C PHE A 84 3.23 5.45 -9.28
N TYR A 85 2.49 6.50 -8.97
CA TYR A 85 1.50 6.46 -7.91
C TYR A 85 0.39 5.47 -8.27
N ASP A 86 -0.13 4.76 -7.28
CA ASP A 86 -1.12 3.68 -7.43
C ASP A 86 -2.55 4.18 -7.68
N LYS A 87 -2.74 5.50 -7.82
CA LYS A 87 -4.03 6.19 -8.02
C LYS A 87 -5.01 6.06 -6.84
N VAL A 88 -4.57 5.56 -5.69
CA VAL A 88 -5.40 5.54 -4.48
C VAL A 88 -5.39 6.93 -3.85
N SER A 89 -6.57 7.51 -3.61
CA SER A 89 -6.68 8.85 -3.00
C SER A 89 -6.19 8.85 -1.55
N ARG A 90 -5.30 9.79 -1.19
CA ARG A 90 -4.72 9.93 0.16
C ARG A 90 -4.76 11.38 0.61
N GLY A 91 -5.57 11.69 1.61
CA GLY A 91 -5.81 13.08 2.05
C GLY A 91 -6.23 14.02 0.91
N GLY A 92 -6.91 13.48 -0.11
CA GLY A 92 -7.34 14.21 -1.30
C GLY A 92 -6.28 14.39 -2.39
N ILE A 93 -5.09 13.83 -2.21
CA ILE A 93 -4.10 13.65 -3.27
C ILE A 93 -4.53 12.44 -4.10
N THR A 94 -4.92 12.68 -5.34
CA THR A 94 -5.39 11.65 -6.28
C THR A 94 -4.26 11.03 -7.08
N ASN A 95 -3.16 11.77 -7.24
CA ASN A 95 -2.00 11.31 -8.00
C ASN A 95 -0.74 12.09 -7.62
N VAL A 96 0.40 11.41 -7.67
CA VAL A 96 1.72 11.99 -7.38
C VAL A 96 2.63 11.75 -8.57
N ARG A 97 3.29 12.81 -9.05
CA ARG A 97 4.25 12.73 -10.14
C ARG A 97 5.54 13.41 -9.73
N VAL A 98 6.66 12.73 -9.96
CA VAL A 98 7.98 13.32 -9.80
C VAL A 98 8.74 13.15 -11.11
N ALA A 99 9.34 14.23 -11.61
CA ALA A 99 10.10 14.21 -12.84
C ALA A 99 11.22 15.26 -12.80
N GLN A 100 12.33 14.95 -13.46
CA GLN A 100 13.39 15.92 -13.72
C GLN A 100 12.95 16.83 -14.87
N THR A 101 12.62 18.09 -14.57
CA THR A 101 12.11 19.05 -15.56
C THR A 101 13.25 19.80 -16.25
N LYS A 102 14.34 20.04 -15.52
CA LYS A 102 15.61 20.60 -16.01
C LYS A 102 16.77 19.78 -15.45
N PRO A 103 17.99 19.89 -15.99
CA PRO A 103 19.14 19.16 -15.47
C PRO A 103 19.35 19.30 -13.96
N ASP A 104 18.98 20.46 -13.39
CA ASP A 104 19.13 20.84 -11.99
C ASP A 104 17.79 21.10 -11.27
N VAL A 105 16.65 20.73 -11.88
CA VAL A 105 15.32 20.96 -11.27
C VAL A 105 14.48 19.69 -11.30
N VAL A 106 14.13 19.21 -10.10
CA VAL A 106 13.13 18.16 -9.90
C VAL A 106 11.78 18.81 -9.59
N ARG A 107 10.74 18.41 -10.32
CA ARG A 107 9.37 18.87 -10.09
C ARG A 107 8.53 17.74 -9.50
N LEU A 108 7.94 18.01 -8.35
CA LEU A 108 6.88 17.21 -7.74
C LEU A 108 5.53 17.85 -8.07
N VAL A 109 4.58 17.05 -8.55
CA VAL A 109 3.21 17.47 -8.84
C VAL A 109 2.25 16.57 -8.09
N LEU A 110 1.41 17.19 -7.25
CA LEU A 110 0.32 16.54 -6.54
C LEU A 110 -0.99 16.92 -7.23
N ASP A 111 -1.65 15.97 -7.90
CA ASP A 111 -2.99 16.19 -8.45
C ASP A 111 -4.01 16.05 -7.30
N LEU A 112 -4.87 17.06 -7.10
CA LEU A 112 -5.86 17.10 -6.01
C LEU A 112 -7.28 16.85 -6.53
N ASP A 113 -8.14 16.32 -5.67
CA ASP A 113 -9.58 16.14 -5.94
C ASP A 113 -10.40 17.46 -5.84
N GLY A 114 -9.83 18.50 -5.25
CA GLY A 114 -10.47 19.80 -5.05
C GLY A 114 -9.53 20.85 -4.45
N PRO A 115 -10.03 22.06 -4.16
CA PRO A 115 -9.28 23.09 -3.44
C PRO A 115 -8.94 22.61 -2.03
N ARG A 116 -7.67 22.68 -1.65
CA ARG A 116 -7.17 22.27 -0.33
C ARG A 116 -6.11 23.25 0.15
N ASP A 117 -6.14 23.55 1.44
CA ASP A 117 -5.03 24.28 2.07
C ASP A 117 -3.80 23.37 2.14
N TYR A 118 -2.63 23.98 1.97
CA TYR A 118 -1.36 23.29 2.13
C TYR A 118 -0.29 24.19 2.75
N SER A 119 0.74 23.57 3.32
CA SER A 119 1.94 24.26 3.77
C SER A 119 3.19 23.46 3.40
N VAL A 120 4.29 24.16 3.16
CA VAL A 120 5.59 23.57 2.84
C VAL A 120 6.59 23.97 3.92
N ILE A 121 7.18 22.97 4.58
CA ILE A 121 8.20 23.17 5.60
C ILE A 121 9.48 22.49 5.13
N ARG A 122 10.57 23.25 5.08
CA ARG A 122 11.89 22.73 4.75
C ARG A 122 12.61 22.32 6.03
N GLY A 123 12.93 21.04 6.13
CA GLY A 123 13.84 20.48 7.14
C GLY A 123 15.29 20.51 6.67
N GLU A 124 16.16 19.84 7.44
CA GLU A 124 17.59 19.78 7.14
C GLU A 124 17.90 18.81 5.99
N ARG A 125 17.18 17.69 5.92
CA ARG A 125 17.36 16.63 4.90
C ARG A 125 16.05 16.22 4.22
N ASP A 126 14.99 16.94 4.49
CA ASP A 126 13.66 16.64 3.99
C ASP A 126 12.86 17.92 3.71
N VAL A 127 11.88 17.81 2.84
CA VAL A 127 10.84 18.82 2.63
C VAL A 127 9.49 18.18 2.86
N ARG A 128 8.69 18.80 3.72
CA ARG A 128 7.37 18.32 4.14
C ARG A 128 6.30 19.21 3.55
N ILE A 129 5.38 18.61 2.81
CA ILE A 129 4.19 19.28 2.28
C ILE A 129 2.97 18.72 3.00
N ALA A 130 2.35 19.52 3.86
CA ALA A 130 1.11 19.15 4.54
C ALA A 130 -0.08 19.62 3.70
N VAL A 131 -1.01 18.72 3.36
CA VAL A 131 -2.22 19.00 2.58
C VAL A 131 -3.46 18.64 3.40
N SER A 132 -4.36 19.60 3.62
CA SER A 132 -5.57 19.39 4.42
C SER A 132 -6.50 18.33 3.81
N GLY A 133 -6.89 17.33 4.58
CA GLY A 133 -7.72 16.22 4.08
C GLY A 133 -7.87 15.06 5.07
N PRO A 134 -8.64 14.01 4.71
CA PRO A 134 -8.81 12.83 5.58
C PRO A 134 -7.49 12.11 5.81
N ASP A 135 -7.29 11.62 7.04
CA ASP A 135 -6.07 10.96 7.52
C ASP A 135 -6.20 9.43 7.63
N GLN A 136 -7.35 8.88 7.25
CA GLN A 136 -7.58 7.43 7.20
C GLN A 136 -7.18 6.87 5.84
N PHE A 137 -5.89 6.63 5.64
CA PHE A 137 -5.38 5.97 4.44
C PHE A 137 -4.05 5.23 4.70
N ALA A 138 -3.76 4.21 3.89
CA ALA A 138 -2.48 3.50 3.95
C ALA A 138 -1.35 4.36 3.36
N ALA A 139 -0.19 4.40 4.02
CA ALA A 139 0.96 5.16 3.54
C ALA A 139 1.46 4.65 2.18
N TRP A 140 2.05 5.55 1.38
CA TRP A 140 2.67 5.23 0.10
C TRP A 140 4.09 5.76 0.03
N HIS A 141 4.99 5.02 -0.65
CA HIS A 141 6.42 5.32 -0.70
C HIS A 141 7.01 5.06 -2.10
N ALA A 142 7.97 5.89 -2.50
CA ALA A 142 8.80 5.73 -3.69
C ALA A 142 10.26 6.13 -3.39
N GLY A 143 11.21 5.39 -3.98
CA GLY A 143 12.65 5.60 -3.79
C GLY A 143 13.25 4.78 -2.65
N GLY A 144 14.45 5.16 -2.21
CA GLY A 144 15.08 4.57 -1.01
C GLY A 144 14.21 4.85 0.21
N ALA A 145 14.38 4.10 1.30
CA ALA A 145 13.68 4.43 2.54
C ALA A 145 13.97 5.91 2.88
N PRO A 146 12.97 6.75 3.18
CA PRO A 146 13.23 8.11 3.59
C PRO A 146 14.06 8.06 4.88
N ALA A 147 15.36 8.27 4.75
CA ALA A 147 16.16 8.75 5.86
C ALA A 147 15.58 10.13 6.16
N THR A 148 14.88 10.23 7.28
CA THR A 148 14.13 11.41 7.75
C THR A 148 12.68 11.55 7.22
N ALA A 149 11.87 10.51 7.40
CA ALA A 149 10.55 10.69 8.05
C ALA A 149 10.59 10.24 9.54
N SER A 150 11.75 9.83 10.03
CA SER A 150 12.06 9.71 11.44
C SER A 150 12.83 10.96 11.89
N GLN A 151 12.30 11.67 12.89
CA GLN A 151 13.07 12.54 13.79
C GLN A 151 13.32 14.01 13.38
N VAL A 152 12.25 14.82 13.34
CA VAL A 152 12.20 16.06 14.15
C VAL A 152 10.90 16.02 14.95
N ALA A 153 10.91 15.11 15.93
CA ALA A 153 10.15 15.14 17.17
C ALA A 153 10.83 14.14 18.13
N ALA A 154 11.79 14.66 18.90
CA ALA A 154 12.39 14.09 20.12
C ALA A 154 13.18 12.75 20.04
N ALA A 155 14.12 12.62 20.98
CA ALA A 155 15.01 11.48 21.20
C ALA A 155 14.29 10.12 21.28
N PRO A 156 14.97 8.98 20.99
CA PRO A 156 14.39 7.66 21.17
C PRO A 156 14.43 7.31 22.66
N THR A 157 13.37 7.65 23.38
CA THR A 157 12.84 6.72 24.35
C THR A 157 11.67 6.04 23.67
N SER A 158 11.69 4.72 23.67
CA SER A 158 10.53 3.88 23.40
C SER A 158 9.33 4.39 24.20
N ALA A 159 8.47 5.19 23.56
CA ALA A 159 7.21 5.67 24.10
C ALA A 159 6.15 5.46 23.03
N LYS A 160 5.45 4.33 23.15
CA LYS A 160 3.99 4.14 23.10
C LYS A 160 3.17 5.04 22.14
N PRO A 161 2.21 4.48 21.38
CA PRO A 161 1.21 5.25 20.62
C PRO A 161 0.57 6.38 21.44
N ALA A 162 0.14 7.42 20.73
CA ALA A 162 -0.49 8.63 21.25
C ALA A 162 -1.33 8.40 22.51
N VAL A 163 -1.10 9.26 23.51
CA VAL A 163 -2.00 9.46 24.63
C VAL A 163 -3.30 10.03 24.08
N GLU A 164 -4.21 9.14 23.65
CA GLU A 164 -5.60 9.22 24.10
C GLU A 164 -5.56 9.47 25.62
N PRO A 165 -6.46 10.29 26.20
CA PRO A 165 -6.50 10.50 27.66
C PRO A 165 -6.30 9.14 28.30
N PRO A 166 -5.31 8.94 29.21
CA PRO A 166 -4.84 7.62 29.55
C PRO A 166 -6.05 6.72 29.74
N TYR A 167 -6.31 5.84 28.76
CA TYR A 167 -7.11 4.69 29.03
C TYR A 167 -6.19 3.93 29.97
N GLU A 168 -6.30 4.24 31.26
CA GLU A 168 -5.94 3.35 32.34
C GLU A 168 -6.81 2.12 32.10
N GLN A 169 -6.35 1.30 31.15
CA GLN A 169 -6.91 -0.01 30.93
C GLN A 169 -6.73 -0.71 32.27
N PRO A 170 -7.83 -1.18 32.89
CA PRO A 170 -7.77 -1.75 34.21
C PRO A 170 -6.73 -2.88 34.21
N ARG A 171 -5.81 -2.83 35.18
CA ARG A 171 -4.78 -3.86 35.31
C ARG A 171 -5.40 -5.08 35.96
N ILE A 172 -5.22 -6.23 35.33
CA ILE A 172 -5.77 -7.49 35.80
C ILE A 172 -4.66 -8.36 36.39
N THR A 173 -4.94 -8.97 37.55
CA THR A 173 -4.10 -10.01 38.14
C THR A 173 -4.99 -11.24 38.35
N VAL A 174 -4.74 -12.32 37.60
CA VAL A 174 -5.54 -13.54 37.68
C VAL A 174 -4.62 -14.74 37.62
N THR A 175 -4.90 -15.74 38.46
CA THR A 175 -4.23 -17.04 38.43
C THR A 175 -5.26 -18.10 38.12
N TYR A 176 -5.03 -18.86 37.05
CA TYR A 176 -5.83 -20.01 36.66
C TYR A 176 -4.98 -21.27 36.88
N GLU A 177 -5.31 -22.02 37.93
CA GLU A 177 -4.54 -23.20 38.35
C GLU A 177 -4.95 -24.49 37.63
N LYS A 178 -6.08 -24.47 36.89
CA LYS A 178 -6.68 -25.64 36.22
C LYS A 178 -6.91 -25.35 34.74
N ASP A 179 -6.90 -26.40 33.92
CA ASP A 179 -7.32 -26.36 32.51
C ASP A 179 -8.71 -25.72 32.39
N THR A 180 -8.74 -24.46 31.96
CA THR A 180 -9.95 -23.65 31.84
C THR A 180 -10.27 -23.47 30.36
N GLU A 181 -11.57 -23.43 30.02
CA GLU A 181 -11.99 -23.16 28.66
C GLU A 181 -11.74 -21.68 28.32
N ILE A 182 -11.21 -21.42 27.13
CA ILE A 182 -10.93 -20.06 26.67
C ILE A 182 -12.17 -19.16 26.69
N ARG A 183 -13.37 -19.72 26.55
CA ARG A 183 -14.63 -18.96 26.60
C ARG A 183 -14.89 -18.36 27.98
N ASP A 184 -14.59 -19.10 29.05
CA ASP A 184 -14.76 -18.61 30.42
C ASP A 184 -13.75 -17.51 30.74
N VAL A 185 -12.52 -17.65 30.23
CA VAL A 185 -11.49 -16.61 30.33
C VAL A 185 -11.90 -15.36 29.56
N ILE A 186 -12.41 -15.50 28.33
CA ILE A 186 -12.90 -14.35 27.56
C ILE A 186 -14.07 -13.65 28.27
N ALA A 187 -15.00 -14.42 28.85
CA ALA A 187 -16.15 -13.88 29.58
C ALA A 187 -15.73 -13.12 30.85
N SER A 188 -14.73 -13.62 31.58
CA SER A 188 -14.20 -12.93 32.77
C SER A 188 -13.50 -11.63 32.39
N PHE A 189 -12.72 -11.62 31.30
CA PHE A 189 -12.08 -10.42 30.77
C PHE A 189 -13.09 -9.40 30.22
N ALA A 190 -14.15 -9.85 29.54
CA ALA A 190 -15.24 -9.00 29.06
C ALA A 190 -15.94 -8.27 30.22
N THR A 191 -16.24 -9.01 31.29
CA THR A 191 -16.88 -8.46 32.50
C THR A 191 -15.93 -7.49 33.22
N PHE A 192 -14.65 -7.84 33.32
CA PHE A 192 -13.64 -7.01 34.00
C PHE A 192 -13.35 -5.70 33.25
N ALA A 193 -13.21 -5.75 31.92
CA ALA A 193 -12.96 -4.59 31.07
C ALA A 193 -14.23 -3.80 30.72
N ASN A 194 -15.41 -4.28 31.11
CA ASN A 194 -16.73 -3.76 30.73
C ASN A 194 -16.89 -3.60 29.20
N LYS A 195 -16.38 -4.59 28.45
CA LYS A 195 -16.36 -4.63 26.99
C LYS A 195 -17.20 -5.82 26.49
N THR A 196 -17.84 -5.65 25.33
CA THR A 196 -18.58 -6.74 24.70
C THR A 196 -17.63 -7.55 23.81
N ILE A 197 -17.35 -8.79 24.20
CA ILE A 197 -16.48 -9.71 23.46
C ILE A 197 -17.31 -10.88 22.92
N VAL A 198 -17.26 -11.12 21.61
CA VAL A 198 -17.98 -12.20 20.94
C VAL A 198 -16.98 -13.27 20.50
N ALA A 199 -17.15 -14.49 21.01
CA ALA A 199 -16.33 -15.64 20.62
C ALA A 199 -16.90 -16.31 19.35
N GLY A 200 -16.09 -16.35 18.29
CA GLY A 200 -16.39 -17.05 17.04
C GLY A 200 -16.40 -18.57 17.19
N ALA A 201 -16.87 -19.26 16.15
CA ALA A 201 -17.05 -20.72 16.16
C ALA A 201 -15.72 -21.49 16.36
N GLY A 202 -14.58 -20.89 15.97
CA GLY A 202 -13.24 -21.48 16.13
C GLY A 202 -12.69 -21.48 17.56
N VAL A 203 -13.43 -20.91 18.52
CA VAL A 203 -13.02 -20.77 19.93
C VAL A 203 -13.51 -21.95 20.81
N ALA A 204 -14.40 -22.81 20.28
CA ALA A 204 -14.97 -23.92 21.03
C ALA A 204 -13.93 -25.03 21.32
N ASN A 205 -13.94 -25.56 22.55
CA ASN A 205 -13.07 -26.65 23.05
C ASN A 205 -11.57 -26.35 23.19
N THR A 206 -11.14 -25.09 23.04
CA THR A 206 -9.74 -24.73 23.33
C THR A 206 -9.53 -24.58 24.83
N LYS A 207 -8.80 -25.53 25.41
CA LYS A 207 -8.38 -25.49 26.81
C LYS A 207 -7.00 -24.87 26.91
N ILE A 208 -6.84 -23.97 27.85
CA ILE A 208 -5.55 -23.37 28.16
C ILE A 208 -5.10 -23.90 29.51
N GLY A 209 -3.84 -24.37 29.54
CA GLY A 209 -3.20 -24.87 30.77
C GLY A 209 -2.92 -23.75 31.77
N PHE A 210 -2.16 -24.08 32.82
CA PHE A 210 -1.80 -23.15 33.90
C PHE A 210 -1.38 -21.76 33.38
N MET A 211 -2.01 -20.72 33.93
CA MET A 211 -1.70 -19.34 33.58
C MET A 211 -1.70 -18.42 34.81
N GLU A 212 -0.68 -17.59 34.92
CA GLU A 212 -0.57 -16.55 35.94
C GLU A 212 -0.33 -15.19 35.28
N ILE A 213 -1.22 -14.23 35.54
CA ILE A 213 -1.15 -12.86 35.04
C ILE A 213 -0.94 -11.95 36.22
N LYS A 214 0.14 -11.18 36.23
CA LYS A 214 0.50 -10.23 37.29
C LYS A 214 0.58 -8.82 36.74
N ASP A 215 -0.34 -7.98 37.20
CA ASP A 215 -0.36 -6.53 36.96
C ASP A 215 -0.17 -6.15 35.48
N LYS A 216 -0.94 -6.81 34.60
CA LYS A 216 -0.91 -6.53 33.16
C LYS A 216 -2.15 -5.77 32.72
N PRO A 217 -2.03 -4.86 31.74
CA PRO A 217 -3.20 -4.34 31.03
C PRO A 217 -4.01 -5.51 30.46
N TRP A 218 -5.32 -5.49 30.66
CA TRP A 218 -6.20 -6.60 30.26
C TRP A 218 -6.10 -6.92 28.76
N ASP A 219 -5.92 -5.92 27.90
CA ASP A 219 -5.82 -6.08 26.44
C ASP A 219 -4.55 -6.84 26.05
N VAL A 220 -3.40 -6.43 26.60
CA VAL A 220 -2.11 -7.10 26.39
C VAL A 220 -2.15 -8.55 26.89
N ALA A 221 -2.78 -8.76 28.04
CA ALA A 221 -2.96 -10.10 28.60
C ALA A 221 -3.88 -10.95 27.71
N LEU A 222 -5.03 -10.43 27.27
CA LEU A 222 -5.97 -11.13 26.40
C LEU A 222 -5.33 -11.47 25.05
N ALA A 223 -4.64 -10.53 24.41
CA ALA A 223 -3.95 -10.74 23.14
C ALA A 223 -2.89 -11.86 23.25
N ALA A 224 -2.09 -11.88 24.33
CA ALA A 224 -1.10 -12.92 24.57
C ALA A 224 -1.74 -14.32 24.73
N ILE A 225 -2.88 -14.39 25.43
CA ILE A 225 -3.65 -15.63 25.60
C ILE A 225 -4.14 -16.14 24.25
N LEU A 226 -4.79 -15.27 23.48
CA LEU A 226 -5.36 -15.62 22.18
C LEU A 226 -4.27 -16.06 21.21
N GLN A 227 -3.12 -15.36 21.20
CA GLN A 227 -1.98 -15.72 20.36
C GLN A 227 -1.43 -17.12 20.71
N SER A 228 -1.37 -17.50 21.99
CA SER A 228 -0.95 -18.85 22.41
C SER A 228 -1.90 -19.95 21.92
N ALA A 229 -3.19 -19.60 21.77
CA ALA A 229 -4.25 -20.47 21.30
C ALA A 229 -4.46 -20.44 19.77
N GLY A 230 -3.67 -19.67 19.00
CA GLY A 230 -3.87 -19.49 17.56
C GLY A 230 -5.13 -18.70 17.18
N LEU A 231 -5.67 -17.94 18.14
CA LEU A 231 -6.81 -17.06 18.02
C LEU A 231 -6.33 -15.61 17.93
N THR A 232 -7.18 -14.73 17.41
CA THR A 232 -6.91 -13.29 17.42
C THR A 232 -8.19 -12.53 17.71
N ALA A 233 -8.05 -11.36 18.33
CA ALA A 233 -9.14 -10.44 18.61
C ALA A 233 -9.08 -9.28 17.63
N LEU A 234 -10.22 -8.94 17.04
CA LEU A 234 -10.39 -7.76 16.21
C LEU A 234 -11.48 -6.89 16.84
N GLU A 235 -11.15 -5.62 17.11
CA GLU A 235 -12.13 -4.62 17.54
C GLU A 235 -12.72 -3.94 16.30
N ASP A 236 -14.05 -4.03 16.17
CA ASP A 236 -14.79 -3.35 15.12
C ASP A 236 -15.03 -1.87 15.50
N SER A 237 -15.39 -1.05 14.51
CA SER A 237 -15.71 0.39 14.70
C SER A 237 -16.80 0.69 15.74
N THR A 238 -17.59 -0.33 16.14
CA THR A 238 -18.63 -0.23 17.16
C THR A 238 -18.13 -0.55 18.58
N GLY A 239 -16.84 -0.83 18.76
CA GLY A 239 -16.25 -1.21 20.04
C GLY A 239 -16.57 -2.64 20.50
N ILE A 240 -17.04 -3.50 19.58
CA ILE A 240 -17.26 -4.93 19.81
C ILE A 240 -15.99 -5.66 19.41
N ILE A 241 -15.52 -6.55 20.29
CA ILE A 241 -14.31 -7.35 20.05
C ILE A 241 -14.74 -8.74 19.60
N THR A 242 -14.40 -9.12 18.37
CA THR A 242 -14.67 -10.45 17.83
C THR A 242 -13.40 -11.30 17.90
N VAL A 243 -13.50 -12.49 18.50
CA VAL A 243 -12.39 -13.44 18.63
C VAL A 243 -12.58 -14.60 17.66
N ASP A 244 -11.65 -14.80 16.73
CA ASP A 244 -11.71 -15.89 15.74
C ASP A 244 -10.32 -16.52 15.51
N SER A 245 -10.28 -17.72 14.94
CA SER A 245 -9.02 -18.37 14.56
C SER A 245 -8.43 -17.73 13.30
N TYR A 246 -7.10 -17.78 13.19
CA TYR A 246 -6.40 -17.26 12.00
C TYR A 246 -6.89 -17.92 10.70
N THR A 247 -7.20 -19.22 10.74
CA THR A 247 -7.73 -19.97 9.60
C THR A 247 -9.11 -19.49 9.15
N ASN A 248 -9.99 -19.15 10.11
CA ASN A 248 -11.32 -18.63 9.80
C ASN A 248 -11.26 -17.21 9.22
N LEU A 249 -10.32 -16.38 9.68
CA LEU A 249 -10.08 -15.06 9.10
C LEU A 249 -9.55 -15.15 7.67
N ALA A 250 -8.53 -15.98 7.43
CA ALA A 250 -8.00 -16.21 6.09
C ALA A 250 -9.07 -16.76 5.13
N SER A 251 -9.93 -17.67 5.62
CA SER A 251 -11.01 -18.25 4.80
C SER A 251 -12.16 -17.28 4.52
N ARG A 252 -12.42 -16.31 5.40
CA ARG A 252 -13.39 -15.24 5.17
C ARG A 252 -12.85 -14.18 4.19
N GLN A 253 -11.58 -13.81 4.33
CA GLN A 253 -10.90 -12.90 3.39
C GLN A 253 -10.75 -13.53 2.00
N ALA A 254 -10.51 -14.85 1.92
CA ALA A 254 -10.49 -15.58 0.64
C ALA A 254 -11.86 -15.70 -0.03
N GLN A 255 -12.95 -15.35 0.66
CA GLN A 255 -14.32 -15.33 0.14
C GLN A 255 -14.78 -13.91 -0.23
N GLU A 256 -13.86 -13.04 -0.66
CA GLU A 256 -14.28 -11.85 -1.39
C GLU A 256 -15.04 -12.28 -2.67
N PRO A 257 -16.25 -11.77 -2.91
CA PRO A 257 -17.10 -12.25 -4.00
C PRO A 257 -16.46 -11.96 -5.35
N LEU A 258 -16.40 -12.98 -6.22
CA LEU A 258 -15.96 -12.83 -7.61
C LEU A 258 -16.90 -11.86 -8.35
N VAL A 259 -16.41 -10.68 -8.68
CA VAL A 259 -17.16 -9.68 -9.46
C VAL A 259 -16.89 -9.88 -10.95
N SER A 260 -17.95 -9.97 -11.76
CA SER A 260 -17.86 -9.94 -13.21
C SER A 260 -18.23 -8.54 -13.72
N GLN A 261 -17.32 -7.89 -14.44
CA GLN A 261 -17.57 -6.60 -15.08
C GLN A 261 -17.39 -6.72 -16.59
N ILE A 262 -18.35 -6.19 -17.35
CA ILE A 262 -18.25 -6.06 -18.80
C ILE A 262 -17.54 -4.75 -19.12
N VAL A 263 -16.41 -4.82 -19.83
CA VAL A 263 -15.65 -3.64 -20.29
C VAL A 263 -15.81 -3.53 -21.80
N GLN A 264 -16.36 -2.42 -22.29
CA GLN A 264 -16.46 -2.14 -23.72
C GLN A 264 -15.13 -1.62 -24.28
N VAL A 265 -14.78 -2.07 -25.48
CA VAL A 265 -13.54 -1.69 -26.17
C VAL A 265 -13.89 -1.18 -27.57
N ASN A 266 -13.52 0.08 -27.85
CA ASN A 266 -13.94 0.77 -29.09
C ASN A 266 -12.91 0.70 -30.24
N TYR A 267 -11.62 0.58 -29.92
CA TYR A 267 -10.54 0.74 -30.91
C TYR A 267 -9.54 -0.42 -30.96
N ALA A 268 -9.81 -1.51 -30.24
CA ALA A 268 -8.99 -2.71 -30.23
C ALA A 268 -9.85 -3.98 -30.30
N LYS A 269 -9.37 -5.00 -31.00
CA LYS A 269 -10.06 -6.29 -31.08
C LYS A 269 -9.94 -7.01 -29.74
N ALA A 270 -11.09 -7.41 -29.17
CA ALA A 270 -11.15 -8.10 -27.89
C ALA A 270 -10.28 -9.36 -27.83
N GLY A 271 -10.14 -10.10 -28.94
CA GLY A 271 -9.30 -11.30 -29.01
C GLY A 271 -7.81 -11.03 -28.79
N THR A 272 -7.29 -9.90 -29.27
CA THR A 272 -5.88 -9.53 -29.08
C THR A 272 -5.62 -9.11 -27.64
N LEU A 273 -6.57 -8.41 -27.01
CA LEU A 273 -6.50 -8.03 -25.60
C LEU A 273 -6.62 -9.24 -24.67
N ALA A 274 -7.46 -10.23 -25.00
CA ALA A 274 -7.64 -11.43 -24.19
C ALA A 274 -6.33 -12.22 -24.02
N ALA A 275 -5.52 -12.34 -25.07
CA ALA A 275 -4.22 -13.01 -25.01
C ALA A 275 -3.23 -12.28 -24.09
N THR A 276 -3.18 -10.94 -24.19
CA THR A 276 -2.32 -10.11 -23.33
C THR A 276 -2.77 -10.16 -21.87
N ILE A 277 -4.08 -10.06 -21.61
CA ILE A 277 -4.66 -10.12 -20.27
C ILE A 277 -4.38 -11.49 -19.65
N LYS A 278 -4.60 -12.59 -20.38
CA LYS A 278 -4.29 -13.95 -19.90
C LYS A 278 -2.82 -14.10 -19.50
N GLY A 279 -1.89 -13.57 -20.28
CA GLY A 279 -0.47 -13.56 -19.94
C GLY A 279 -0.15 -12.75 -18.66
N LEU A 280 -0.87 -11.66 -18.41
CA LEU A 280 -0.72 -10.87 -17.19
C LEU A 280 -1.31 -11.58 -15.95
N LEU A 281 -2.40 -12.34 -16.11
CA LEU A 281 -2.97 -13.16 -15.03
C LEU A 281 -2.03 -14.32 -14.65
N ASP A 282 -1.43 -14.98 -15.63
CA ASP A 282 -0.51 -16.10 -15.40
C ASP A 282 0.85 -15.66 -14.80
N ALA A 283 1.27 -14.40 -15.03
CA ALA A 283 2.55 -13.87 -14.54
C ALA A 283 2.53 -13.43 -13.06
N GLY A 284 1.35 -13.22 -12.47
CA GLY A 284 1.18 -12.73 -11.10
C GLY A 284 0.83 -13.79 -10.05
N CYS A 285 0.39 -14.98 -10.46
CA CYS A 285 0.04 -16.06 -9.54
C CYS A 285 1.21 -17.04 -9.43
N GLY A 286 2.12 -16.77 -8.48
CA GLY A 286 3.16 -17.71 -8.10
C GLY A 286 2.56 -19.08 -7.78
N LYS A 287 3.08 -20.11 -8.44
CA LYS A 287 2.83 -21.53 -8.19
C LYS A 287 3.05 -21.86 -6.71
N GLY A 288 1.97 -21.81 -5.92
CA GLY A 288 1.82 -22.58 -4.68
C GLY A 288 1.02 -23.83 -5.03
N GLY A 289 1.69 -24.99 -5.03
CA GLY A 289 1.08 -26.27 -5.37
C GLY A 289 -0.04 -26.64 -4.40
N ALA A 290 -1.25 -26.81 -4.95
CA ALA A 290 -2.29 -27.64 -4.37
C ALA A 290 -2.97 -28.37 -5.54
N THR A 291 -2.36 -29.46 -5.99
CA THR A 291 -3.06 -30.43 -6.84
C THR A 291 -4.02 -31.23 -5.95
N PRO A 292 -5.33 -31.26 -6.27
CA PRO A 292 -6.30 -32.05 -5.52
C PRO A 292 -6.08 -33.56 -5.76
N ALA A 293 -6.29 -34.34 -4.71
CA ALA A 293 -6.27 -35.79 -4.74
C ALA A 293 -7.29 -36.33 -5.75
N ALA A 294 -6.80 -37.12 -6.71
CA ALA A 294 -7.63 -37.84 -7.67
C ALA A 294 -8.37 -38.98 -6.95
N ALA A 295 -9.69 -38.83 -6.82
CA ALA A 295 -10.60 -39.94 -6.53
C ALA A 295 -10.87 -40.72 -7.82
N ALA A 296 -10.83 -42.05 -7.68
CA ALA A 296 -10.93 -43.05 -8.72
C ALA A 296 -12.28 -43.06 -9.47
N ALA A 297 -12.23 -43.26 -10.80
CA ALA A 297 -13.23 -44.03 -11.55
C ALA A 297 -12.74 -44.31 -13.00
N ALA A 298 -12.64 -45.59 -13.35
CA ALA A 298 -12.65 -46.13 -14.71
C ALA A 298 -13.13 -47.60 -14.63
N PRO A 299 -13.62 -48.25 -15.70
CA PRO A 299 -14.00 -47.76 -17.03
C PRO A 299 -15.40 -48.27 -17.51
N ALA A 300 -15.92 -47.70 -18.59
CA ALA A 300 -16.90 -48.38 -19.46
C ALA A 300 -16.40 -48.31 -20.91
N ALA A 301 -15.97 -49.47 -21.43
CA ALA A 301 -15.63 -49.68 -22.82
C ALA A 301 -16.87 -50.18 -23.57
N GLY A 302 -17.11 -49.65 -24.78
CA GLY A 302 -18.16 -50.12 -25.68
C GLY A 302 -17.68 -51.20 -26.65
N ALA A 303 -18.63 -51.95 -27.21
CA ALA A 303 -18.57 -52.55 -28.55
C ALA A 303 -19.91 -53.26 -28.84
N GLY A 304 -20.43 -53.13 -30.06
CA GLY A 304 -21.56 -53.91 -30.55
C GLY A 304 -22.34 -53.23 -31.67
N ALA A 305 -21.78 -53.24 -32.89
CA ALA A 305 -22.45 -52.87 -34.12
C ALA A 305 -23.20 -54.07 -34.70
N GLU A 306 -24.41 -53.86 -35.24
CA GLU A 306 -25.01 -54.76 -36.24
C GLU A 306 -25.88 -53.95 -37.23
N ALA A 307 -25.94 -54.44 -38.46
CA ALA A 307 -26.10 -53.69 -39.71
C ALA A 307 -27.50 -53.81 -40.38
N ALA A 308 -27.93 -52.71 -41.03
CA ALA A 308 -28.66 -52.56 -42.32
C ALA A 308 -29.98 -53.37 -42.58
N PRO A 309 -30.81 -53.10 -43.65
CA PRO A 309 -30.64 -52.14 -44.75
C PRO A 309 -31.89 -51.30 -45.18
N ALA A 310 -31.61 -50.32 -46.07
CA ALA A 310 -32.36 -49.81 -47.23
C ALA A 310 -33.87 -49.45 -47.18
N GLY A 311 -34.20 -48.23 -47.63
CA GLY A 311 -35.56 -47.90 -48.09
C GLY A 311 -35.84 -46.41 -48.37
N ALA A 312 -35.60 -46.01 -49.63
CA ALA A 312 -36.34 -45.04 -50.45
C ALA A 312 -36.93 -43.72 -49.88
N ALA A 313 -36.47 -42.62 -50.46
CA ALA A 313 -37.22 -41.56 -51.16
C ALA A 313 -38.59 -41.07 -50.62
N GLY A 314 -38.69 -39.75 -50.47
CA GLY A 314 -39.86 -39.01 -50.93
C GLY A 314 -40.50 -38.04 -49.94
N GLY A 315 -40.69 -36.80 -50.39
CA GLY A 315 -41.68 -35.86 -49.87
C GLY A 315 -41.27 -35.18 -48.57
N GLY A 316 -41.42 -33.88 -48.39
CA GLY A 316 -42.54 -33.08 -48.85
C GLY A 316 -42.90 -32.18 -47.67
N TRP A 317 -42.93 -30.89 -47.94
CA TRP A 317 -43.30 -29.82 -47.04
C TRP A 317 -44.64 -30.10 -46.36
N HIS A 318 -44.79 -29.75 -45.07
CA HIS A 318 -45.63 -28.62 -44.68
C HIS A 318 -45.76 -28.47 -43.16
N VAL A 319 -45.58 -27.22 -42.77
CA VAL A 319 -46.10 -26.53 -41.58
C VAL A 319 -47.60 -26.79 -41.42
N HIS A 320 -48.09 -27.05 -40.21
CA HIS A 320 -49.31 -26.41 -39.72
C HIS A 320 -49.38 -26.37 -38.19
N GLN A 321 -49.87 -25.22 -37.73
CA GLN A 321 -49.92 -24.67 -36.38
C GLN A 321 -50.92 -25.35 -35.43
N HIS A 322 -50.88 -24.84 -34.19
CA HIS A 322 -51.88 -24.84 -33.10
C HIS A 322 -51.60 -25.88 -32.01
N GLY A 323 -51.61 -25.58 -30.71
CA GLY A 323 -51.99 -24.37 -29.99
C GLY A 323 -51.56 -24.51 -28.52
N ARG A 324 -51.20 -23.39 -27.88
CA ARG A 324 -51.00 -23.33 -26.42
C ARG A 324 -52.34 -23.50 -25.71
N LEU A 325 -52.37 -24.20 -24.57
CA LEU A 325 -53.03 -23.74 -23.34
C LEU A 325 -52.72 -24.66 -22.16
N TRP A 326 -52.13 -24.08 -21.12
CA TRP A 326 -52.07 -24.61 -19.75
C TRP A 326 -53.38 -24.30 -19.02
N PRO A 327 -53.76 -25.09 -17.99
CA PRO A 327 -54.53 -24.57 -16.87
C PRO A 327 -53.79 -24.61 -15.53
N ARG A 328 -53.73 -23.39 -15.02
CA ARG A 328 -53.56 -22.80 -13.68
C ARG A 328 -54.12 -23.57 -12.47
N PHE A 329 -53.39 -23.42 -11.37
CA PHE A 329 -53.69 -23.72 -9.95
C PHE A 329 -55.08 -23.27 -9.43
N GLY A 330 -55.59 -23.98 -8.43
CA GLY A 330 -56.59 -23.47 -7.46
C GLY A 330 -57.20 -24.57 -6.58
N GLY A 331 -57.05 -24.47 -5.25
CA GLY A 331 -57.36 -25.54 -4.30
C GLY A 331 -58.69 -25.45 -3.52
N ARG A 332 -58.66 -26.14 -2.38
CA ARG A 332 -59.68 -26.38 -1.31
C ARG A 332 -60.75 -27.44 -1.59
N ARG A 333 -60.68 -28.55 -0.85
CA ARG A 333 -61.45 -28.75 0.40
C ARG A 333 -60.56 -29.41 1.44
#